data_AF-A0A7J3WUQ7-F1
#
_entry.id   AF-A0A7J3WUQ7-F1
#
_cell.length_a   1.000
_cell.length_b   1.000
_cell.length_c   1.000
_cell.angle_alpha   90.00
_cell.angle_beta   90.00
_cell.angle_gamma   90.00
#
_symmetry.space_group_name_H-M   'P 1'
#
loop_
_entity.id
_entity.type
_entity.pdbx_description
1 polymer ?
#
loop_
_entity_poly.entity_id
_entity_poly.type
_entity_poly.pdbx_seq_one_letter_code
_entity_poly.pdbx_strand_id
1 'polypeptide(L)' 'MKWISLFLITISLPLSSGMPIHEWEREVHYRNITLYAPAVAQLQNGSYYGVLTEVNVTMMNGTGNVFVVTTPLTQLD' A
#
# COMPACT_ATOMS: atom_id res chain seq x y z
N MET A 1 42.16 -27.78 39.39
CA MET A 1 42.13 -26.55 38.54
C MET A 1 41.55 -26.75 37.13
N LYS A 2 41.37 -27.99 36.62
CA LYS A 2 40.80 -28.24 35.27
C LYS A 2 39.29 -27.97 35.15
N TRP A 3 38.53 -28.09 36.24
CA TRP A 3 37.06 -27.95 36.20
C TRP A 3 36.58 -26.49 36.16
N ILE A 4 37.36 -25.57 36.75
CA ILE A 4 37.07 -24.12 36.71
C ILE A 4 37.25 -23.57 35.29
N SER A 5 38.24 -24.11 34.56
CA SER A 5 38.47 -23.77 33.15
C SER A 5 37.32 -24.23 32.24
N LEU A 6 36.67 -25.35 32.55
CA LEU A 6 35.57 -25.89 31.76
C LEU A 6 34.29 -25.05 31.96
N PHE A 7 34.06 -24.56 33.19
CA PHE A 7 32.91 -23.74 33.55
C PHE A 7 32.97 -22.33 32.94
N LEU A 8 34.17 -21.75 32.80
CA LEU A 8 34.35 -20.47 32.13
C LEU A 8 34.05 -20.53 30.62
N ILE A 9 34.38 -21.64 29.96
CA ILE A 9 34.17 -21.84 28.51
C ILE A 9 32.68 -22.02 28.19
N THR A 10 31.91 -22.61 29.10
CA THR A 10 30.45 -22.76 28.94
C THR A 10 29.66 -21.46 29.12
N ILE A 11 30.21 -20.48 29.85
CA ILE A 11 29.55 -19.17 30.08
C ILE A 11 29.77 -18.21 28.91
N SER A 12 30.80 -18.42 28.08
CA SER A 12 31.15 -17.52 26.97
C SER A 12 30.46 -17.83 25.63
N LEU A 13 29.52 -18.77 25.56
CA LEU A 13 28.76 -19.04 24.34
C LEU A 13 27.54 -18.11 24.28
N PRO A 14 27.52 -17.03 23.47
CA PRO A 14 26.29 -16.31 23.23
C PRO A 14 25.34 -17.24 22.46
N LEU A 15 24.26 -17.69 23.11
CA LEU A 15 23.08 -18.20 22.40
C LEU A 15 22.41 -17.04 21.67
N SER A 16 23.05 -16.56 20.61
CA SER A 16 22.49 -15.58 19.67
C SER A 16 22.45 -16.24 18.30
N SER A 17 21.55 -17.22 18.16
CA SER A 17 21.01 -17.58 16.87
C SER A 17 19.56 -17.12 16.84
N GLY A 18 19.36 -15.80 16.92
CA GLY A 18 18.11 -15.21 16.48
C GLY A 18 18.02 -15.49 14.99
N MET A 19 17.25 -16.51 14.59
CA MET A 19 16.92 -16.72 13.18
C MET A 19 16.37 -15.40 12.64
N PRO A 20 16.87 -14.89 11.49
CA PRO A 20 16.23 -13.76 10.85
C PRO A 20 14.79 -14.17 10.53
N ILE A 21 13.83 -13.47 11.15
CA ILE A 21 12.42 -13.60 10.79
C ILE A 21 12.36 -13.17 9.32
N HIS A 22 12.26 -14.14 8.42
CA HIS A 22 11.89 -13.88 7.05
C HIS A 22 10.42 -13.48 7.10
N GLU A 23 10.17 -12.19 7.27
CA GLU A 23 8.89 -11.62 6.91
C GLU A 23 8.63 -12.04 5.46
N TRP A 24 7.57 -12.81 5.24
CA TRP A 24 7.24 -13.31 3.91
C TRP A 24 7.13 -12.10 2.98
N GLU A 25 7.94 -12.08 1.93
CA GLU A 25 7.88 -11.06 0.88
C GLU A 25 6.55 -11.23 0.15
N ARG A 26 5.51 -10.56 0.66
CA ARG A 26 4.20 -10.57 0.04
C ARG A 26 4.25 -9.55 -1.09
N GLU A 27 4.40 -10.04 -2.31
CA GLU A 27 4.35 -9.18 -3.50
C GLU A 27 3.00 -8.45 -3.55
N VAL A 28 3.05 -7.13 -3.36
CA VAL A 28 1.89 -6.26 -3.48
C VAL A 28 1.82 -5.79 -4.93
N HIS A 29 0.88 -6.36 -5.69
CA HIS A 29 0.63 -5.92 -7.05
C HIS A 29 -0.45 -4.84 -7.06
N TYR A 30 -0.16 -3.76 -7.77
CA TYR A 30 -1.09 -2.68 -8.09
C TYR A 30 -1.53 -2.80 -9.54
N ARG A 31 -2.82 -2.59 -9.79
CA ARG A 31 -3.39 -2.49 -11.14
C ARG A 31 -4.14 -1.18 -11.27
N ASN A 32 -3.83 -0.46 -12.34
CA ASN A 32 -4.44 0.83 -12.64
C ASN A 32 -5.27 0.72 -13.91
N ILE A 33 -6.51 1.23 -13.87
CA ILE A 33 -7.41 1.29 -15.02
C ILE A 33 -7.89 2.73 -15.15
N THR A 34 -7.78 3.28 -16.36
CA THR A 34 -8.29 4.61 -16.71
C THR A 34 -9.53 4.44 -17.57
N LEU A 35 -10.63 5.09 -17.17
CA LEU A 35 -11.91 5.07 -17.89
C LEU A 35 -12.31 6.51 -18.22
N TYR A 36 -12.92 6.71 -19.38
CA TYR A 36 -13.55 7.98 -19.74
C TYR A 36 -15.06 7.84 -19.70
N ALA A 37 -15.72 8.64 -18.88
CA ALA A 37 -17.16 8.59 -18.69
C ALA A 37 -17.80 9.97 -18.87
N PRO A 38 -19.00 10.05 -19.46
CA PRO A 38 -19.77 11.29 -19.45
C PRO A 38 -20.27 11.59 -18.02
N ALA A 39 -20.12 12.83 -17.58
CA ALA A 39 -20.58 13.31 -16.29
C ALA A 39 -21.18 14.72 -16.40
N VAL A 40 -21.76 15.20 -15.31
CA VAL A 40 -22.30 16.56 -15.20
C VAL A 40 -21.51 17.28 -14.11
N ALA A 41 -21.06 18.49 -14.42
CA ALA A 41 -20.41 19.36 -13.45
C ALA A 41 -21.22 20.63 -13.22
N GLN A 42 -21.17 21.14 -11.98
CA GLN A 42 -21.82 22.35 -11.54
C GLN A 42 -20.80 23.49 -11.44
N LEU A 43 -21.13 24.67 -11.99
CA LEU A 43 -20.39 25.90 -11.73
C LEU A 43 -20.89 26.57 -10.44
N GLN A 44 -20.06 27.45 -9.88
CA GLN A 44 -20.43 28.25 -8.70
C GLN A 44 -21.72 29.05 -8.88
N ASN A 45 -22.04 29.45 -10.11
CA ASN A 45 -23.28 30.16 -10.44
C ASN A 45 -24.54 29.27 -10.46
N GLY A 46 -24.41 27.98 -10.15
CA GLY A 46 -25.50 27.00 -10.14
C GLY A 46 -25.83 26.38 -11.51
N SER A 47 -25.13 26.76 -12.57
CA SER A 47 -25.32 26.18 -13.91
C SER A 47 -24.65 24.81 -14.02
N TYR A 48 -25.20 23.93 -14.87
CA TYR A 48 -24.70 22.58 -15.10
C TYR A 48 -24.22 22.39 -16.54
N TYR A 49 -23.09 21.71 -16.72
CA TYR A 49 -22.51 21.42 -18.03
C TYR A 49 -22.11 19.95 -18.13
N GLY A 50 -22.25 19.39 -19.33
CA GLY A 50 -21.73 18.07 -19.65
C GLY A 50 -20.21 18.10 -19.73
N VAL A 51 -19.56 17.17 -19.04
CA VAL A 51 -18.10 17.03 -19.02
C VAL A 51 -17.71 15.59 -19.29
N LEU A 52 -16.53 15.40 -19.89
CA LEU A 52 -15.89 14.09 -19.94
C LEU A 52 -15.02 13.96 -18.68
N THR A 53 -15.33 12.99 -17.82
CA THR A 53 -14.54 12.71 -16.61
C THR A 53 -13.66 11.50 -16.84
N GLU A 54 -12.39 11.64 -16.48
CA GLU A 54 -11.45 10.54 -16.36
C GLU A 54 -11.61 9.91 -14.98
N VAL A 55 -11.77 8.58 -14.93
CA VAL A 55 -11.88 7.79 -13.71
C VAL A 55 -10.67 6.86 -13.64
N ASN A 56 -9.76 7.16 -12.72
CA ASN A 56 -8.60 6.33 -12.41
C ASN A 56 -8.90 5.40 -11.24
N VAL A 57 -8.87 4.11 -11.51
CA VAL A 57 -9.14 3.05 -10.54
C VAL A 57 -7.86 2.31 -10.23
N THR A 58 -7.44 2.33 -8.96
CA THR A 58 -6.28 1.61 -8.45
C THR A 58 -6.74 0.47 -7.55
N MET A 59 -6.36 -0.75 -7.89
CA MET A 59 -6.68 -1.96 -7.13
C MET A 59 -5.40 -2.58 -6.59
N MET A 60 -5.44 -3.03 -5.34
CA MET A 60 -4.33 -3.70 -4.66
C MET A 60 -4.71 -5.15 -4.33
N ASN A 61 -3.88 -6.10 -4.76
CA ASN A 61 -4.10 -7.51 -4.46
C ASN A 61 -4.10 -7.77 -2.94
N GLY A 62 -5.04 -8.59 -2.48
CA GLY A 62 -5.07 -9.09 -1.10
C GLY A 62 -5.72 -8.19 -0.05
N THR A 63 -5.99 -6.91 -0.34
CA THR A 63 -6.68 -6.02 0.63
C THR A 63 -8.16 -5.83 0.34
N GLY A 64 -8.60 -6.05 -0.90
CA GLY A 64 -9.96 -5.74 -1.35
C GLY A 64 -10.26 -4.24 -1.45
N ASN A 65 -9.28 -3.38 -1.14
CA ASN A 65 -9.43 -1.93 -1.26
C ASN A 65 -9.32 -1.51 -2.73
N VAL A 66 -10.25 -0.65 -3.14
CA VAL A 66 -10.28 -0.02 -4.46
C VAL A 66 -10.29 1.48 -4.26
N PHE A 67 -9.30 2.16 -4.84
CA PHE A 67 -9.18 3.61 -4.81
C PHE A 67 -9.65 4.17 -6.14
N VAL A 68 -10.50 5.19 -6.11
CA VAL A 68 -11.06 5.82 -7.31
C VAL A 68 -10.82 7.32 -7.25
N VAL A 69 -10.22 7.85 -8.31
CA VAL A 69 -10.00 9.29 -8.50
C VAL A 69 -10.69 9.71 -9.78
N THR A 70 -11.48 10.78 -9.72
CA THR A 70 -12.17 11.34 -10.89
C THR A 70 -11.66 12.74 -11.21
N THR A 71 -11.52 13.07 -12.49
CA THR A 71 -11.06 14.40 -12.94
C THR A 71 -11.69 14.77 -14.28
N PRO A 72 -12.35 15.94 -14.43
CA PRO A 72 -12.63 16.92 -13.39
C PRO A 72 -13.67 16.42 -12.39
N LEU A 73 -13.68 17.03 -11.20
CA LEU A 73 -14.70 16.81 -10.19
C LEU A 73 -16.06 17.36 -10.68
N THR A 74 -17.14 16.94 -10.01
CA THR A 74 -18.52 17.40 -10.29
C THR A 74 -18.74 18.88 -10.02
N GLN A 75 -17.74 19.62 -9.54
CA GLN A 75 -17.77 21.06 -9.35
C GLN A 75 -16.59 21.70 -10.08
N LEU A 76 -16.89 22.65 -10.96
CA LEU A 76 -15.93 23.46 -11.70
C LEU A 76 -15.94 24.89 -11.14
N ASP A 77 -14.76 25.49 -11.03
CA ASP A 77 -14.55 26.89 -10.62
C ASP A 77 -14.66 27.82 -11.85
#